data_AF-A0A2U8HG87-F1
#
_entry.id   AF-A0A2U8HG87-F1
#
_cell.length_a   1.000
_cell.length_b   1.000
_cell.length_c   1.000
_cell.angle_alpha   90.00
_cell.angle_beta   90.00
_cell.angle_gamma   90.00
#
_symmetry.space_group_name_H-M   'P 1'
#
loop_
_entity.id
_entity.type
_entity.pdbx_description
1 polymer ?
#
loop_
_entity_poly.entity_id
_entity_poly.type
_entity_poly.pdbx_seq_one_letter_code
_entity_poly.pdbx_strand_id
1 'polypeptide(L)' 'MAFMDHPSEEERTATLELIELATPWAGGSEAEAIAWFTSQPLPSFGGQTAADLVRDGRAEAVRRYLSRIGVGGFS' A
#
# COMPACT_ATOMS: atom_id res chain seq x y z
N MET A 1 2.99 -13.25 -27.20
CA MET A 1 2.29 -14.07 -26.19
C MET A 1 2.09 -13.19 -24.98
N ALA A 2 0.98 -12.46 -24.91
CA ALA A 2 0.66 -11.51 -23.85
C ALA A 2 -0.42 -12.12 -22.96
N PHE A 3 -0.01 -12.87 -21.95
CA PHE A 3 -0.91 -13.37 -20.91
C PHE A 3 -0.65 -12.53 -19.65
N MET A 4 -1.62 -11.66 -19.35
CA MET A 4 -1.79 -10.82 -18.15
C MET A 4 -0.76 -9.71 -17.85
N ASP A 5 -1.04 -8.51 -18.36
CA ASP A 5 -0.90 -7.27 -17.56
C ASP A 5 -2.25 -6.98 -16.89
N HIS A 6 -2.74 -7.95 -16.13
CA HIS A 6 -3.89 -7.76 -15.25
C HIS A 6 -3.40 -8.03 -13.85
N PRO A 7 -3.63 -7.10 -12.91
CA PRO A 7 -3.22 -7.31 -11.55
C PRO A 7 -3.82 -8.61 -11.04
N SER A 8 -3.03 -9.43 -10.35
CA SER A 8 -3.51 -10.68 -9.77
C SER A 8 -4.61 -10.39 -8.75
N GLU A 9 -5.49 -11.35 -8.48
CA GLU A 9 -6.51 -11.20 -7.42
C GLU A 9 -5.88 -10.85 -6.08
N GLU A 10 -4.73 -11.45 -5.75
CA GLU A 10 -3.97 -11.12 -4.55
C GLU A 10 -3.50 -9.66 -4.53
N GLU A 11 -3.05 -9.11 -5.68
CA GLU A 11 -2.64 -7.71 -5.80
C GLU A 11 -3.83 -6.78 -5.57
N ARG A 12 -4.99 -7.10 -6.16
CA ARG A 12 -6.22 -6.32 -5.99
C ARG A 12 -6.67 -6.32 -4.54
N THR A 13 -6.74 -7.49 -3.91
CA THR A 13 -7.13 -7.62 -2.50
C THR A 13 -6.14 -6.89 -1.60
N ALA A 14 -4.83 -7.07 -1.82
CA ALA A 14 -3.80 -6.38 -1.06
C ALA A 14 -3.88 -4.86 -1.20
N THR A 15 -4.16 -4.35 -2.40
CA THR A 15 -4.31 -2.92 -2.67
C THR A 15 -5.45 -2.33 -1.84
N LEU A 16 -6.63 -2.97 -1.87
CA LEU A 16 -7.79 -2.49 -1.11
C LEU A 16 -7.51 -2.51 0.39
N GLU A 17 -6.99 -3.62 0.90
CA GLU A 17 -6.66 -3.76 2.33
C GLU A 17 -5.65 -2.70 2.80
N LEU A 18 -4.62 -2.43 1.99
CA LEU A 18 -3.59 -1.44 2.33
C LEU A 18 -4.11 -0.01 2.27
N ILE A 19 -5.04 0.30 1.35
CA ILE A 19 -5.71 1.60 1.29
C ILE A 19 -6.58 1.80 2.54
N GLU A 20 -7.35 0.80 2.95
CA GLU A 20 -8.15 0.86 4.18
C GLU A 20 -7.26 1.08 5.41
N LEU A 21 -6.14 0.35 5.50
CA LEU A 21 -5.17 0.48 6.59
C LEU A 21 -4.50 1.87 6.61
N ALA A 22 -4.23 2.46 5.44
CA ALA A 22 -3.61 3.76 5.31
C ALA A 22 -4.59 4.93 5.51
N THR A 23 -5.90 4.71 5.34
CA THR A 23 -6.95 5.75 5.43
C THR A 23 -6.89 6.61 6.69
N PRO A 24 -6.85 6.06 7.92
CA PRO A 24 -6.75 6.90 9.12
C PRO A 24 -5.45 7.72 9.20
N TRP A 25 -4.41 7.32 8.48
CA TRP A 25 -3.10 7.97 8.50
C TRP A 25 -2.95 9.04 7.40
N ALA A 26 -3.59 8.82 6.26
CA ALA A 26 -3.47 9.68 5.08
C ALA A 26 -4.39 10.92 5.10
N GLY A 27 -5.19 11.11 6.15
CA GLY A 27 -6.14 12.23 6.26
C GLY A 27 -7.59 11.81 6.52
N GLY A 28 -7.85 10.51 6.70
CA GLY A 28 -9.16 9.98 7.09
C GLY A 28 -10.13 9.76 5.94
N SER A 29 -9.69 9.98 4.68
CA SER A 29 -10.49 9.74 3.47
C SER A 29 -9.80 8.75 2.54
N GLU A 30 -10.58 7.87 1.91
CA GLU A 30 -10.08 6.88 0.94
C GLU A 30 -9.31 7.53 -0.22
N ALA A 31 -9.77 8.69 -0.72
CA ALA A 31 -9.09 9.42 -1.79
C ALA A 31 -7.68 9.87 -1.40
N GLU A 32 -7.47 10.30 -0.15
CA GLU A 32 -6.15 10.69 0.32
C GLU A 32 -5.25 9.46 0.56
N ALA A 33 -5.84 8.36 1.01
CA ALA A 33 -5.14 7.08 1.13
C ALA A 33 -4.65 6.57 -0.24
N ILE A 34 -5.48 6.66 -1.27
CA ILE A 34 -5.11 6.33 -2.66
C ILE A 34 -4.01 7.26 -3.17
N ALA A 35 -4.11 8.56 -2.89
CA ALA A 35 -3.09 9.54 -3.28
C ALA A 35 -1.75 9.23 -2.59
N TRP A 36 -1.76 8.91 -1.30
CA TRP A 36 -0.58 8.46 -0.57
C TRP A 36 -0.03 7.16 -1.20
N PHE A 37 -0.88 6.17 -1.41
CA PHE A 37 -0.49 4.84 -1.88
C PHE A 37 0.21 4.86 -3.24
N THR A 38 -0.18 5.77 -4.12
CA THR A 38 0.34 5.89 -5.50
C THR A 38 1.40 6.96 -5.68
N SER A 39 1.46 7.97 -4.82
CA SER A 39 2.31 9.15 -5.01
C SER A 39 3.40 9.34 -3.96
N GLN A 40 3.31 8.65 -2.81
CA GLN A 40 4.27 8.84 -1.72
C GLN A 40 5.33 7.73 -1.72
N PRO A 41 6.61 8.07 -2.01
CA PRO A 41 7.69 7.11 -1.97
C PRO A 41 8.02 6.72 -0.52
N LEU A 42 8.21 5.43 -0.27
CA LEU A 42 8.55 4.93 1.06
C LEU A 42 10.08 4.98 1.27
N PRO A 43 10.59 5.71 2.29
CA PRO A 43 12.03 5.92 2.48
C PRO A 43 12.82 4.61 2.62
N SER A 44 12.24 3.62 3.31
CA SER A 44 12.87 2.32 3.57
C SER A 44 12.90 1.39 2.35
N PHE A 45 12.30 1.79 1.22
CA PHE A 45 12.14 0.96 0.03
C PHE A 45 12.80 1.57 -1.21
N GLY A 46 13.81 2.43 -1.02
CA GLY A 46 14.56 3.01 -2.13
C GLY A 46 13.74 3.95 -2.99
N GLY A 47 12.71 4.59 -2.42
CA GLY A 47 11.86 5.52 -3.13
C GLY A 47 10.68 4.90 -3.88
N GLN A 48 10.42 3.59 -3.72
CA GLN A 48 9.24 2.94 -4.29
C GLN A 48 7.98 3.33 -3.53
N THR A 49 6.86 3.46 -4.25
CA THR A 49 5.54 3.70 -3.65
C THR A 49 4.96 2.41 -3.10
N ALA A 50 3.89 2.51 -2.30
CA ALA A 50 3.15 1.33 -1.85
C ALA A 50 2.56 0.53 -3.04
N ALA A 51 2.08 1.23 -4.07
CA ALA A 51 1.59 0.61 -5.31
C ALA A 51 2.69 -0.18 -6.03
N ASP A 52 3.90 0.36 -6.15
CA ASP A 52 5.02 -0.35 -6.78
C ASP A 52 5.37 -1.64 -6.03
N LEU A 53 5.39 -1.57 -4.69
CA LEU A 53 5.67 -2.74 -3.85
C LEU A 53 4.59 -3.81 -3.96
N VAL A 54 3.31 -3.43 -4.05
CA VAL A 54 2.21 -4.38 -4.20
C VAL A 54 2.27 -5.08 -5.56
N ARG A 55 2.57 -4.34 -6.62
CA ARG A 55 2.81 -4.90 -7.96
C ARG A 55 4.00 -5.85 -8.02
N ASP A 56 5.03 -5.63 -7.19
CA ASP A 56 6.18 -6.53 -7.04
C ASP A 56 5.89 -7.76 -6.15
N GLY A 57 4.64 -7.94 -5.69
CA GLY A 57 4.24 -9.03 -4.78
C GLY A 57 4.72 -8.82 -3.33
N ARG A 58 5.11 -7.58 -2.97
CA ARG A 58 5.67 -7.21 -1.67
C ARG A 58 4.67 -6.47 -0.78
N ALA A 59 3.38 -6.76 -0.92
CA ALA A 59 2.31 -6.17 -0.11
C ALA A 59 2.57 -6.29 1.41
N GLU A 60 3.09 -7.43 1.86
CA GLU A 60 3.44 -7.66 3.27
C GLU A 60 4.49 -6.66 3.79
N ALA A 61 5.38 -6.18 2.92
CA ALA A 61 6.37 -5.19 3.31
C ALA A 61 5.73 -3.82 3.57
N VAL A 62 4.70 -3.46 2.79
CA VAL A 62 3.88 -2.26 3.01
C VAL A 62 3.07 -2.40 4.31
N ARG A 63 2.44 -3.56 4.55
CA ARG A 63 1.73 -3.83 5.81
C ARG A 63 2.63 -3.64 7.02
N ARG A 64 3.84 -4.21 6.98
CA ARG A 64 4.84 -4.04 8.07
C ARG A 64 5.35 -2.61 8.19
N TYR A 65 5.40 -1.88 7.10
CA TYR A 65 5.75 -0.46 7.14
C TYR A 65 4.66 0.35 7.86
N LEU A 66 3.41 0.21 7.41
CA LEU A 66 2.23 0.82 8.02
C LEU A 66 2.08 0.41 9.49
N SER A 67 2.25 -0.87 9.81
CA SER A 67 2.21 -1.37 11.19
C SER A 67 3.30 -0.73 12.04
N ARG A 68 4.54 -0.56 11.53
CA ARG A 68 5.64 0.07 12.27
C ARG A 68 5.42 1.55 12.55
N ILE A 69 4.94 2.31 11.56
CA ILE A 69 4.63 3.74 11.75
C ILE A 69 3.30 3.94 12.49
N GLY A 70 2.43 2.93 12.45
CA GLY A 70 1.14 2.85 13.13
C GLY A 70 1.21 2.16 14.50
N VAL A 71 2.40 1.79 15.01
CA VAL A 71 2.59 1.43 16.43
C VAL A 71 2.38 2.71 17.24
N GLY A 72 1.11 2.98 17.49
CA GLY A 72 0.56 4.17 18.11
C GLY A 72 -0.98 4.18 18.18
N GLY A 73 -1.69 3.24 17.55
CA GLY A 73 -3.15 3.24 17.63
C GLY A 73 -3.86 1.98 17.17
N PHE A 74 -3.71 0.87 17.90
CA PHE A 74 -4.73 -0.19 18.02
C PHE A 74 -4.58 -0.90 19.37
N SER A 75 -4.77 -0.14 20.47
CA SER A 75 -5.10 -0.70 21.78
C SER A 75 -6.32 -0.01 22.34
#